data_AF-A0A1C2IBZ7-F1
#
_entry.id   AF-A0A1C2IBZ7-F1
#
_cell.length_a   1.000
_cell.length_b   1.000
_cell.length_c   1.000
_cell.angle_alpha   90.00
_cell.angle_beta   90.00
_cell.angle_gamma   90.00
#
_symmetry.space_group_name_H-M   'P 1'
#
loop_
_entity.id
_entity.type
_entity.pdbx_description
1 polymer ?
#
loop_
_entity_poly.entity_id
_entity_poly.type
_entity_poly.pdbx_seq_one_letter_code
_entity_poly.pdbx_strand_id
1 'polypeptide(L)' 'MQERGISEAEIMEIVETGTIRAKDERRAWIYREFPDRQDNLLCVAALLDDVIIIKTIMTFWEVSP' A
#
# COMPACT_ATOMS: atom_id res chain seq x y z
N MET A 1 -7.88 7.31 -5.77
CA MET A 1 -7.13 6.66 -6.86
C MET A 1 -6.95 7.61 -8.04
N GLN A 2 -8.02 7.98 -8.75
CA GLN A 2 -7.94 8.81 -9.97
C GLN A 2 -7.30 10.19 -9.76
N GLU A 3 -7.69 10.92 -8.70
CA GLU A 3 -7.13 12.25 -8.36
C GLU A 3 -5.62 12.25 -8.05
N ARG A 4 -5.06 11.09 -7.70
CA ARG A 4 -3.64 10.91 -7.38
C ARG A 4 -2.89 10.10 -8.44
N GLY A 5 -3.54 9.83 -9.58
CA GLY A 5 -2.96 9.03 -10.67
C GLY A 5 -2.54 7.64 -10.21
N ILE A 6 -3.26 7.02 -9.27
CA ILE A 6 -3.00 5.66 -8.80
C ILE A 6 -3.87 4.70 -9.59
N SER A 7 -3.23 3.78 -10.30
CA SER A 7 -3.85 2.72 -11.09
C SER A 7 -4.11 1.46 -10.25
N GLU A 8 -5.02 0.61 -10.74
CA GLU A 8 -5.23 -0.71 -10.15
C GLU A 8 -3.99 -1.61 -10.27
N ALA A 9 -3.22 -1.47 -11.36
CA ALA A 9 -1.99 -2.22 -11.56
C ALA A 9 -0.95 -1.93 -10.46
N GLU A 10 -0.76 -0.66 -10.08
CA GLU A 10 0.12 -0.28 -8.98
C GLU A 10 -0.37 -0.83 -7.63
N ILE A 11 -1.68 -0.90 -7.42
CA ILE A 11 -2.25 -1.50 -6.22
C ILE A 11 -1.97 -3.00 -6.16
N MET A 12 -2.18 -3.71 -7.28
CA MET A 12 -1.86 -5.14 -7.38
C MET A 12 -0.37 -5.39 -7.12
N GLU A 13 0.50 -4.55 -7.68
CA GLU A 13 1.94 -4.65 -7.45
C GLU A 13 2.30 -4.45 -5.97
N ILE A 14 1.67 -3.49 -5.27
CA ILE A 14 1.84 -3.32 -3.81
C ILE A 14 1.40 -4.58 -3.07
N VAL A 15 0.24 -5.15 -3.40
CA VAL A 15 -0.30 -6.32 -2.69
C VAL A 15 0.57 -7.56 -2.90
N GLU A 16 1.09 -7.76 -4.12
CA GLU A 16 1.86 -8.96 -4.48
C GLU A 16 3.31 -8.90 -4.01
N THR A 17 3.92 -7.71 -4.03
CA THR A 17 5.37 -7.57 -3.91
C THR A 17 5.81 -6.51 -2.90
N GLY A 18 4.86 -5.84 -2.24
CA GLY A 18 5.15 -4.82 -1.25
C GLY A 18 5.67 -5.41 0.06
N THR A 19 6.34 -4.56 0.83
CA THR A 19 6.79 -4.90 2.18
C THR A 19 5.61 -4.82 3.14
N ILE A 20 5.40 -5.88 3.92
CA ILE A 20 4.30 -5.97 4.89
C ILE A 20 4.80 -5.53 6.28
N ARG A 21 4.12 -4.55 6.88
CA ARG A 21 4.23 -4.19 8.29
C ARG A 21 2.93 -4.51 9.01
N ALA A 22 2.93 -5.55 9.83
CA ALA A 22 1.77 -5.90 10.65
C ALA A 22 1.49 -4.79 11.67
N LYS A 23 0.21 -4.39 11.75
CA LYS A 23 -0.31 -3.54 12.84
C LYS A 23 -0.82 -4.42 13.98
N ASP A 24 -1.46 -5.53 13.65
CA ASP A 24 -1.94 -6.58 14.54
C ASP A 24 -2.22 -7.86 13.73
N GLU A 25 -2.92 -8.83 14.33
CA GLU A 25 -3.24 -10.15 13.74
C GLU A 25 -3.92 -10.08 12.38
N ARG A 26 -4.69 -9.03 12.10
CA ARG A 26 -5.45 -8.92 10.84
C ARG A 26 -5.19 -7.64 10.07
N ARG A 27 -4.65 -6.59 10.68
CA ARG A 27 -4.40 -5.32 10.00
C ARG A 27 -2.93 -5.18 9.66
N ALA A 28 -2.64 -4.75 8.45
CA ALA A 28 -1.28 -4.50 7.99
C ALA A 28 -1.21 -3.25 7.13
N TRP A 29 -0.02 -2.68 7.07
CA TRP A 29 0.39 -1.75 6.02
C TRP A 29 1.23 -2.53 5.02
N ILE A 30 0.90 -2.41 3.74
CA ILE A 30 1.71 -2.98 2.66
C ILE A 30 2.20 -1.81 1.82
N TYR A 31 3.51 -1.69 1.66
CA TYR A 31 4.09 -0.52 1.00
C TYR A 31 5.13 -0.89 -0.03
N ARG A 32 5.27 -0.05 -1.05
CA ARG A 32 6.24 -0.23 -2.13
C ARG A 32 6.70 1.12 -2.65
N GLU A 33 7.99 1.19 -2.97
CA GLU A 33 8.57 2.32 -3.67
C GLU A 33 8.32 2.22 -5.18
N PHE A 34 7.90 3.33 -5.77
CA PHE A 34 7.68 3.50 -7.20
C PHE A 34 8.59 4.63 -7.69
N PRO A 35 9.76 4.31 -8.27
CA PRO A 35 10.76 5.31 -8.68
C PRO A 35 10.25 6.32 -9.71
N ASP A 36 9.28 5.92 -10.54
CA ASP A 36 8.73 6.75 -11.61
C ASP A 36 7.62 7.71 -11.14
N ARG A 37 7.29 7.70 -9.84
CA ARG A 37 6.31 8.60 -9.24
C ARG A 37 7.00 9.76 -8.53
N GLN A 38 6.28 10.86 -8.29
CA GLN A 38 6.76 11.99 -7.44
C GLN A 38 6.39 11.81 -5.96
N ASP A 39 5.45 10.91 -5.67
CA ASP A 39 4.99 10.52 -4.35
C ASP A 39 5.48 9.11 -4.00
N ASN A 40 6.78 8.90 -4.24
CA ASN A 40 7.51 7.64 -4.49
C ASN A 40 7.20 6.46 -3.56
N LEU A 41 6.60 6.68 -2.40
CA LEU A 41 6.16 5.62 -1.50
C LEU A 41 4.63 5.57 -1.42
N LEU A 42 4.06 4.49 -1.98
CA LEU A 42 2.66 4.15 -1.80
C LEU A 42 2.50 3.10 -0.70
N CYS A 43 1.50 3.29 0.15
CA CYS A 43 1.19 2.38 1.25
C CYS A 43 -0.31 2.10 1.30
N VAL A 44 -0.70 0.83 1.31
CA VAL A 44 -2.08 0.41 1.50
C VAL A 44 -2.30 -0.05 2.93
N ALA A 45 -3.34 0.48 3.56
CA ALA A 45 -3.86 -0.07 4.82
C ALA A 45 -4.82 -1.22 4.49
N ALA A 46 -4.41 -2.44 4.81
CA ALA A 46 -5.11 -3.67 4.47
C ALA A 46 -5.67 -4.37 5.72
N LEU A 47 -6.83 -5.01 5.56
CA LEU A 47 -7.28 -6.10 6.42
C LEU A 47 -6.97 -7.41 5.71
N LEU A 48 -6.23 -8.29 6.37
CA LEU A 48 -5.89 -9.64 5.96
C LEU A 48 -6.88 -10.59 6.64
N ASP A 49 -7.75 -11.18 5.84
CA ASP A 49 -8.69 -12.23 6.22
C ASP A 49 -8.74 -13.26 5.06
N ASP A 50 -9.84 -14.00 4.88
CA ASP A 50 -10.06 -14.85 3.68
C ASP A 50 -9.90 -14.07 2.35
N VAL A 51 -10.01 -12.75 2.41
CA VAL A 51 -9.71 -11.81 1.32
C VAL A 51 -8.90 -10.64 1.85
N ILE A 52 -8.17 -9.96 0.96
CA ILE A 52 -7.47 -8.72 1.27
C ILE A 52 -8.42 -7.55 1.01
N ILE A 53 -8.69 -6.76 2.05
CA ILE A 53 -9.52 -5.55 1.94
C ILE A 53 -8.64 -4.32 2.09
N ILE A 54 -8.48 -3.56 1.01
CA ILE A 54 -7.75 -2.28 1.02
C ILE A 54 -8.71 -1.18 1.47
N LYS A 55 -8.47 -0.63 2.66
CA LYS A 55 -9.31 0.44 3.22
C LYS A 55 -8.87 1.82 2.80
N THR A 56 -7.57 2.02 2.59
CA THR A 56 -6.99 3.33 2.35
C THR A 56 -5.66 3.18 1.62
N ILE A 57 -5.38 4.11 0.70
CA ILE A 57 -4.10 4.24 0.01
C ILE A 57 -3.49 5.57 0.45
N MET A 58 -2.26 5.52 0.94
CA MET A 58 -1.48 6.65 1.44
C MET A 58 -0.31 6.92 0.50
N THR A 59 -0.09 8.19 0.18
CA THR A 59 1.01 8.71 -0.65
C THR A 59 1.96 9.50 0.25
N PHE A 60 3.25 9.60 -0.07
CA PHE A 60 4.26 10.25 0.79
C PHE A 60 4.33 9.64 2.19
N TRP A 61 4.12 8.32 2.29
CA TRP A 61 4.26 7.61 3.55
C TRP A 61 5.75 7.52 3.92
N GLU A 62 6.05 7.33 5.19
CA GLU A 62 7.41 7.06 5.68
C GLU A 62 7.36 5.87 6.65
N VAL A 63 8.33 4.95 6.52
CA VAL A 63 8.50 3.89 7.50
C VAL A 63 9.11 4.51 8.75
N SER A 64 8.28 4.78 9.76
CA SER A 64 8.81 5.18 11.06
C SER A 64 9.66 4.02 11.64
N PRO A 65 10.90 4.29 12.11
CA PRO A 65 11.83 3.28 12.62
C PRO A 65 11.30 2.48 13.80
#